data_AF-A0A8R7PU62-F1
#
_entry.id   AF-A0A8R7PU62-F1
#
_cell.length_a   1.000
_cell.length_b   1.000
_cell.length_c   1.000
_cell.angle_alpha   90.00
_cell.angle_beta   90.00
_cell.angle_gamma   90.00
#
_symmetry.space_group_name_H-M   'P 1'
#
loop_
_entity.id
_entity.type
_entity.pdbx_description
1 polymer ?
#
loop_
_entity_poly.entity_id
_entity_poly.type
_entity_poly.pdbx_seq_one_letter_code
_entity_poly.pdbx_strand_id
1 'polypeptide(L)'
;MAMQPPPSGDDAREADALLPRSDSAGRRRSSPVQSASPRPPGSAGPRRQSSFRHDVGHAACETYLVTRLTFTLLQYLGLGYRWMRQLLALAIYAILLMPGFLQVGYYYFFSSQVRRSIVYGEQPRNRLDLYIPKDNRRPCPVVAFVTGGAWIIGYKAWGALLGRRLAERGILVACIDYRNFPQGTISDMVSDASQGISFVCNNIASYGGDPNQ
;
A
#
# COMPACT_ATOMS: atom_id res chain seq x y z
N MET A 1 -5.59 17.01 -48.12
CA MET A 1 -4.96 16.63 -49.40
C MET A 1 -4.24 15.31 -49.15
N ALA A 2 -4.95 14.21 -49.38
CA ALA A 2 -4.46 12.85 -49.21
C ALA A 2 -4.00 12.33 -50.57
N MET A 3 -2.86 11.65 -50.64
CA MET A 3 -2.51 10.88 -51.83
C MET A 3 -1.63 9.68 -51.48
N GLN A 4 -2.14 8.52 -51.87
CA GLN A 4 -1.54 7.18 -51.98
C GLN A 4 -2.27 6.53 -53.18
N PRO A 5 -1.80 5.43 -53.80
CA PRO A 5 -0.46 5.06 -54.30
C PRO A 5 -0.54 4.62 -55.81
N PRO A 6 -0.01 3.46 -56.27
CA PRO A 6 1.24 3.19 -57.03
C PRO A 6 0.97 2.68 -58.50
N PRO A 7 1.91 2.04 -59.27
CA PRO A 7 2.18 0.57 -59.14
C PRO A 7 3.54 0.00 -59.65
N SER A 8 3.72 -1.33 -59.38
CA SER A 8 4.43 -2.42 -60.13
C SER A 8 5.96 -2.35 -60.31
N GLY A 9 6.79 -3.34 -59.94
CA GLY A 9 6.81 -4.77 -60.34
C GLY A 9 7.41 -4.87 -61.76
N ASP A 10 8.50 -5.55 -62.12
CA ASP A 10 9.07 -6.86 -61.75
C ASP A 10 10.50 -6.97 -62.35
N ASP A 11 11.22 -8.07 -62.02
CA ASP A 11 12.33 -8.69 -62.80
C ASP A 11 13.69 -7.97 -62.89
N ALA A 12 14.86 -8.60 -63.08
CA ALA A 12 15.40 -9.93 -62.85
C ALA A 12 16.92 -9.81 -63.14
N ARG A 13 17.71 -10.61 -62.43
CA ARG A 13 19.06 -11.14 -62.77
C ARG A 13 19.81 -10.49 -63.95
N GLU A 14 21.02 -10.02 -63.67
CA GLU A 14 22.13 -10.19 -64.62
C GLU A 14 23.47 -10.31 -63.89
N ALA A 15 24.17 -11.39 -64.24
CA ALA A 15 25.52 -11.71 -63.84
C ALA A 15 26.41 -11.50 -65.07
N ASP A 16 27.51 -10.79 -64.89
CA ASP A 16 28.66 -10.77 -65.80
C ASP A 16 29.85 -10.36 -64.91
N ALA A 17 30.76 -11.25 -64.52
CA ALA A 17 31.79 -11.91 -65.31
C ALA A 17 32.75 -10.93 -65.99
N LEU A 18 34.05 -11.16 -65.74
CA LEU A 18 35.23 -11.03 -66.62
C LEU A 18 36.40 -10.36 -65.87
N LEU A 19 37.39 -11.09 -65.31
CA LEU A 19 38.54 -11.79 -65.94
C LEU A 19 39.87 -11.08 -65.51
N PRO A 20 41.09 -11.64 -65.71
CA PRO A 20 41.52 -13.03 -65.57
C PRO A 20 43.01 -13.24 -65.12
N ARG A 21 43.45 -14.51 -65.19
CA ARG A 21 44.81 -15.07 -65.39
C ARG A 21 45.75 -15.12 -64.17
N SER A 22 46.11 -16.27 -63.60
CA SER A 22 46.69 -17.53 -64.13
C SER A 22 47.99 -17.32 -64.91
N ASP A 23 49.11 -17.70 -64.31
CA ASP A 23 50.06 -18.54 -65.03
C ASP A 23 50.84 -19.47 -64.12
N SER A 24 51.23 -20.56 -64.74
CA SER A 24 51.61 -21.84 -64.18
C SER A 24 52.97 -22.23 -64.73
N ALA A 25 53.78 -22.91 -63.92
CA ALA A 25 54.85 -23.85 -64.28
C ALA A 25 55.84 -23.90 -63.09
N GLY A 26 56.36 -25.01 -62.61
CA GLY A 26 56.34 -26.37 -63.08
C GLY A 26 57.56 -27.10 -62.51
N ARG A 27 57.36 -28.38 -62.18
CA ARG A 27 58.31 -29.48 -62.40
C ARG A 27 59.42 -29.78 -61.35
N ARG A 28 59.16 -30.90 -60.65
CA ARG A 28 60.00 -32.12 -60.39
C ARG A 28 61.23 -32.09 -59.46
N ARG A 29 61.11 -32.99 -58.45
CA ARG A 29 62.03 -34.05 -57.95
C ARG A 29 63.45 -33.68 -57.52
N SER A 30 63.74 -33.93 -56.22
CA SER A 30 64.72 -34.94 -55.76
C SER A 30 64.83 -34.94 -54.23
N SER A 31 64.67 -36.10 -53.59
CA SER A 31 65.17 -36.35 -52.22
C SER A 31 66.70 -36.50 -52.23
N PRO A 32 67.39 -36.31 -51.10
CA PRO A 32 67.76 -37.51 -50.34
C PRO A 32 67.74 -37.37 -48.80
N VAL A 33 67.78 -38.55 -48.21
CA VAL A 33 67.93 -38.97 -46.82
C VAL A 33 69.08 -38.28 -46.05
N GLN A 34 68.82 -37.94 -44.79
CA GLN A 34 69.72 -37.90 -43.62
C GLN A 34 68.84 -37.48 -42.43
N SER A 35 68.95 -37.93 -41.19
CA SER A 35 69.68 -38.97 -40.46
C SER A 35 69.20 -38.81 -39.01
N ALA A 36 69.01 -39.92 -38.29
CA ALA A 36 68.41 -39.96 -36.97
C ALA A 36 69.22 -39.22 -35.88
N SER A 37 68.52 -38.74 -34.83
CA SER A 37 69.02 -38.67 -33.45
C SER A 37 67.87 -38.61 -32.44
N PRO A 38 68.07 -39.11 -31.20
CA PRO A 38 67.04 -39.80 -30.43
C PRO A 38 66.34 -38.94 -29.36
N ARG A 39 65.11 -39.35 -29.01
CA ARG A 39 64.34 -38.84 -27.87
C ARG A 39 65.04 -39.15 -26.53
N PRO A 40 64.99 -38.25 -25.54
CA PRO A 40 65.26 -38.63 -24.15
C PRO A 40 64.02 -39.28 -23.50
N PRO A 41 64.19 -40.29 -22.63
CA PRO A 41 63.11 -40.86 -21.82
C PRO A 41 62.97 -40.07 -20.52
N GLY A 42 61.73 -39.82 -20.07
CA GLY A 42 61.51 -39.15 -18.79
C GLY A 42 60.08 -38.69 -18.57
N SER A 43 59.13 -39.62 -18.53
CA SER A 43 57.77 -39.33 -18.05
C SER A 43 57.45 -40.18 -16.83
N ALA A 44 57.69 -39.64 -15.64
CA ALA A 44 57.08 -40.11 -14.39
C ALA A 44 57.04 -39.00 -13.33
N GLY A 45 55.84 -38.41 -13.12
CA GLY A 45 55.46 -37.61 -11.94
C GLY A 45 55.22 -36.09 -12.19
N PRO A 46 54.29 -35.40 -11.50
CA PRO A 46 53.24 -35.84 -10.58
C PRO A 46 51.84 -35.44 -11.13
N ARG A 47 51.21 -36.29 -11.96
CA ARG A 47 49.90 -35.97 -12.57
C ARG A 47 48.69 -36.08 -11.61
N ARG A 48 48.93 -36.30 -10.31
CA ARG A 48 47.90 -36.55 -9.28
C ARG A 48 47.66 -35.37 -8.33
N GLN A 49 48.53 -34.35 -8.33
CA GLN A 49 48.39 -33.17 -7.44
C GLN A 49 47.65 -32.00 -8.09
N SER A 50 47.67 -31.87 -9.42
CA SER A 50 46.98 -30.77 -10.11
C SER A 50 45.47 -30.99 -10.19
N SER A 51 44.99 -32.23 -10.34
CA SER A 51 43.56 -32.53 -10.34
C SER A 51 42.95 -32.29 -8.96
N PHE A 52 43.59 -32.77 -7.89
CA PHE A 52 43.06 -32.64 -6.53
C PHE A 52 42.89 -31.18 -6.08
N ARG A 53 43.79 -30.27 -6.48
CA ARG A 53 43.65 -28.84 -6.19
C ARG A 53 42.53 -28.17 -6.99
N HIS A 54 42.31 -28.61 -8.23
CA HIS A 54 41.23 -28.11 -9.08
C HIS A 54 39.87 -28.65 -8.61
N ASP A 55 39.80 -29.94 -8.27
CA ASP A 55 38.61 -30.63 -7.75
C ASP A 55 38.18 -30.05 -6.39
N VAL A 56 39.15 -29.77 -5.49
CA VAL A 56 38.89 -29.11 -4.20
C VAL A 56 38.43 -27.66 -4.39
N GLY A 57 38.97 -26.94 -5.37
CA GLY A 57 38.52 -25.58 -5.71
C GLY A 57 37.08 -25.55 -6.25
N HIS A 58 36.71 -26.53 -7.07
CA HIS A 58 35.35 -26.66 -7.61
C HIS A 58 34.34 -27.02 -6.51
N ALA A 59 34.66 -28.00 -5.67
CA ALA A 59 33.83 -28.41 -4.54
C ALA A 59 33.64 -27.28 -3.51
N ALA A 60 34.68 -26.46 -3.28
CA ALA A 60 34.61 -25.29 -2.41
C ALA A 60 33.74 -24.16 -2.98
N CYS A 61 33.79 -23.93 -4.30
CA CYS A 61 32.94 -22.94 -4.96
C CYS A 61 31.46 -23.35 -4.96
N GLU A 62 31.17 -24.62 -5.23
CA GLU A 62 29.82 -25.18 -5.19
C GLU A 62 29.22 -25.13 -3.78
N THR A 63 29.99 -25.51 -2.76
CA THR A 63 29.53 -25.41 -1.36
C THR A 63 29.31 -23.96 -0.93
N TYR A 64 30.13 -23.01 -1.40
CA TYR A 64 29.91 -21.59 -1.15
C TYR A 64 28.63 -21.06 -1.80
N LEU A 65 28.38 -21.41 -3.07
CA LEU A 65 27.14 -21.03 -3.77
C LEU A 65 25.89 -21.64 -3.11
N VAL A 66 25.95 -22.92 -2.75
CA VAL A 66 24.83 -23.64 -2.12
C VAL A 66 24.55 -23.07 -0.73
N THR A 67 25.57 -22.83 0.09
CA THR A 67 25.37 -22.25 1.43
C THR A 67 24.84 -20.82 1.36
N ARG A 68 25.33 -19.99 0.43
CA ARG A 68 24.84 -18.63 0.20
C ARG A 68 23.38 -18.61 -0.25
N LEU A 69 22.99 -19.45 -1.21
CA LEU A 69 21.60 -19.58 -1.66
C LEU A 69 20.69 -20.09 -0.54
N THR A 70 21.15 -21.07 0.23
CA THR A 70 20.40 -21.61 1.38
C THR A 70 20.18 -20.54 2.44
N PHE A 71 21.19 -19.73 2.74
CA PHE A 71 21.07 -18.62 3.68
C PHE A 71 20.12 -17.53 3.17
N THR A 72 20.18 -17.18 1.89
CA THR A 72 19.23 -16.25 1.25
C THR A 72 17.81 -16.80 1.30
N LEU A 73 17.60 -18.08 1.00
CA LEU A 73 16.29 -18.74 1.06
C LEU A 73 15.73 -18.76 2.50
N LEU A 74 16.56 -19.06 3.50
CA LEU A 74 16.18 -19.00 4.92
C LEU A 74 15.86 -17.56 5.36
N GLN A 75 16.62 -16.57 4.89
CA GLN A 75 16.31 -15.16 5.14
C GLN A 75 14.97 -14.76 4.54
N TYR A 76 14.66 -15.17 3.30
CA TYR A 76 13.35 -14.92 2.68
C TYR A 76 12.21 -15.63 3.41
N LEU A 77 12.42 -16.87 3.86
CA LEU A 77 11.45 -17.61 4.68
C LEU A 77 11.20 -16.93 6.04
N GLY A 78 12.28 -16.45 6.67
CA GLY A 78 12.25 -15.71 7.94
C GLY A 78 11.64 -14.32 7.82
N LEU A 79 11.86 -13.62 6.69
CA LEU A 79 11.16 -12.38 6.35
C LEU A 79 9.65 -12.65 6.23
N GLY A 80 9.26 -13.70 5.50
CA GLY A 80 7.85 -14.14 5.43
C GLY A 80 7.26 -14.42 6.81
N TYR A 81 7.98 -15.13 7.68
CA TYR A 81 7.52 -15.41 9.04
C TYR A 81 7.33 -14.15 9.90
N ARG A 82 8.20 -13.15 9.77
CA ARG A 82 8.05 -11.87 10.46
C ARG A 82 6.79 -11.13 10.02
N TRP A 83 6.54 -11.06 8.72
CA TRP A 83 5.32 -10.44 8.17
C TRP A 83 4.06 -11.21 8.59
N MET A 84 4.08 -12.54 8.57
CA MET A 84 2.98 -13.37 9.06
C MET A 84 2.68 -13.13 10.54
N ARG A 85 3.71 -13.05 11.39
CA ARG A 85 3.54 -12.72 12.81
C ARG A 85 3.02 -11.31 13.03
N GLN A 86 3.45 -10.34 12.23
CA GLN A 86 2.95 -8.96 12.31
C GLN A 86 1.48 -8.87 11.89
N LEU A 87 1.08 -9.57 10.83
CA LEU A 87 -0.33 -9.66 10.42
C LEU A 87 -1.18 -10.38 11.47
N LEU A 88 -0.69 -11.47 12.05
CA LEU A 88 -1.37 -12.16 13.13
C LEU A 88 -1.50 -11.28 14.37
N ALA A 89 -0.44 -10.57 14.76
CA ALA A 89 -0.48 -9.64 15.88
C ALA A 89 -1.46 -8.48 15.62
N LEU A 90 -1.49 -7.95 14.40
CA LEU A 90 -2.45 -6.92 13.99
C LEU A 90 -3.89 -7.45 14.01
N ALA A 91 -4.12 -8.68 13.57
CA ALA A 91 -5.43 -9.32 13.62
C ALA A 91 -5.91 -9.53 15.06
N ILE A 92 -5.03 -10.03 15.94
CA ILE A 92 -5.33 -10.17 17.38
C ILE A 92 -5.63 -8.80 18.00
N TYR A 93 -4.82 -7.79 17.69
CA TYR A 93 -5.04 -6.42 18.16
C TYR A 93 -6.39 -5.85 17.69
N ALA A 94 -6.75 -6.06 16.42
CA ALA A 94 -8.04 -5.67 15.88
C ALA A 94 -9.19 -6.40 16.59
N ILE A 95 -9.09 -7.72 16.77
CA ILE A 95 -10.09 -8.52 17.50
C ILE A 95 -10.26 -8.01 18.94
N LEU A 96 -9.17 -7.63 19.60
CA LEU A 96 -9.20 -7.11 20.96
C LEU A 96 -9.88 -5.72 21.05
N LEU A 97 -9.69 -4.87 20.04
CA LEU A 97 -10.33 -3.55 19.97
C LEU A 97 -11.81 -3.60 19.54
N MET A 98 -12.16 -4.52 18.65
CA MET A 98 -13.50 -4.64 18.05
C MET A 98 -14.66 -4.59 19.05
N PRO A 99 -14.67 -5.31 20.19
CA PRO A 99 -15.82 -5.29 21.10
C PRO A 99 -16.13 -3.87 21.64
N GLY A 100 -15.11 -3.05 21.88
CA GLY A 100 -15.30 -1.67 22.33
C GLY A 100 -15.94 -0.79 21.26
N PHE A 101 -15.43 -0.85 20.03
CA PHE A 101 -16.00 -0.10 18.90
C PHE A 101 -17.41 -0.57 18.54
N LEU A 102 -17.66 -1.88 18.55
CA LEU A 102 -18.99 -2.46 18.34
C LEU A 102 -19.99 -1.99 19.40
N GLN A 103 -19.58 -1.92 20.67
CA GLN A 103 -20.46 -1.45 21.74
C GLN A 103 -20.89 0.01 21.54
N VAL A 104 -19.97 0.87 21.09
CA VAL A 104 -20.27 2.28 20.78
C VAL A 104 -21.16 2.38 19.54
N GLY A 105 -20.85 1.63 18.48
CA GLY A 105 -21.67 1.58 17.27
C GLY A 105 -23.09 1.09 17.55
N TYR A 106 -23.23 0.00 18.30
CA TYR A 106 -24.53 -0.54 18.71
C TYR A 106 -25.33 0.50 19.51
N TYR A 107 -24.70 1.17 20.48
CA TYR A 107 -25.33 2.25 21.22
C TYR A 107 -25.77 3.40 20.29
N TYR A 108 -24.92 3.82 19.36
CA TYR A 108 -25.24 4.90 18.43
C TYR A 108 -26.46 4.58 17.54
N PHE A 109 -26.58 3.35 17.04
CA PHE A 109 -27.66 2.97 16.12
C PHE A 109 -28.95 2.54 16.82
N PHE A 110 -28.87 1.82 17.94
CA PHE A 110 -30.01 1.15 18.57
C PHE A 110 -30.49 1.79 19.87
N SER A 111 -29.75 2.76 20.43
CA SER A 111 -30.18 3.43 21.66
C SER A 111 -31.30 4.44 21.36
N SER A 112 -32.40 4.34 22.09
CA SER A 112 -33.50 5.32 22.06
C SER A 112 -33.12 6.70 22.59
N GLN A 113 -32.01 6.79 23.34
CA GLN A 113 -31.48 8.05 23.88
C GLN A 113 -30.72 8.89 22.85
N VAL A 114 -30.43 8.33 21.67
CA VAL A 114 -29.69 9.05 20.62
C VAL A 114 -30.68 9.51 19.56
N ARG A 115 -30.99 10.80 19.55
CA ARG A 115 -31.79 11.41 18.46
C ARG A 115 -30.84 11.84 17.35
N ARG A 116 -30.83 11.08 16.26
CA ARG A 116 -29.90 11.27 15.15
C ARG A 116 -30.47 12.20 14.08
N SER A 117 -29.57 12.91 13.40
CA SER A 117 -29.81 13.65 12.16
C SER A 117 -30.89 14.73 12.23
N ILE A 118 -30.98 15.42 13.36
CA ILE A 118 -31.82 16.62 13.52
C ILE A 118 -31.27 17.71 12.60
N VAL A 119 -32.13 18.23 11.73
CA VAL A 119 -31.76 19.27 10.77
C VAL A 119 -31.77 20.62 11.48
N TYR A 120 -30.68 21.37 11.36
CA TYR A 120 -30.58 22.73 11.90
C TYR A 120 -30.35 23.78 10.83
N GLY A 121 -29.99 23.39 9.60
CA GLY A 121 -29.75 24.29 8.48
C GLY A 121 -30.02 23.64 7.13
N GLU A 122 -29.85 24.40 6.06
CA GLU A 122 -30.25 24.00 4.70
C GLU A 122 -29.31 22.98 4.06
N GLN A 123 -28.04 22.97 4.46
CA GLN A 123 -27.04 22.12 3.84
C GLN A 123 -27.23 20.65 4.26
N PRO A 124 -26.90 19.67 3.39
CA PRO A 124 -27.08 18.25 3.71
C PRO A 124 -26.41 17.79 5.01
N ARG A 125 -25.26 18.42 5.33
CA ARG A 125 -24.46 18.17 6.54
C ARG A 125 -24.84 19.05 7.72
N ASN A 126 -25.76 20.01 7.58
CA ASN A 126 -26.22 20.85 8.69
C ASN A 126 -27.23 20.07 9.55
N ARG A 127 -26.69 19.02 10.18
CA ARG A 127 -27.40 18.08 11.02
C ARG A 127 -26.64 17.88 12.33
N LEU A 128 -27.37 17.57 13.38
CA LEU A 128 -26.79 17.25 14.67
C LEU A 128 -27.38 15.96 15.23
N ASP A 129 -26.63 15.34 16.14
CA ASP A 129 -27.08 14.20 16.93
C ASP A 129 -27.15 14.61 18.40
N LEU A 130 -28.28 14.35 19.05
CA LEU A 130 -28.47 14.60 20.48
C LEU A 130 -28.34 13.31 21.27
N TYR A 131 -27.56 13.36 22.35
CA TYR A 131 -27.43 12.31 23.35
C TYR A 131 -28.16 12.76 24.59
N ILE A 132 -29.28 12.11 24.85
CA ILE A 132 -30.23 12.50 25.88
C ILE A 132 -30.02 11.61 27.12
N PRO A 133 -29.88 12.18 28.32
CA PRO A 133 -29.74 11.40 29.53
C PRO A 133 -30.99 10.54 29.80
N LYS A 134 -30.83 9.44 30.57
CA LYS A 134 -31.97 8.59 30.93
C LYS A 134 -32.95 9.27 31.87
N ASP A 135 -32.42 10.12 32.76
CA ASP A 135 -33.20 10.86 33.74
C ASP A 135 -33.37 12.31 33.28
N ASN A 136 -34.44 12.56 32.52
CA ASN A 136 -34.81 13.89 32.00
C ASN A 136 -35.87 14.58 32.85
N ARG A 137 -36.00 14.21 34.13
CA ARG A 137 -37.05 14.78 35.01
C ARG A 137 -36.80 16.25 35.35
N ARG A 138 -35.56 16.73 35.16
CA ARG A 138 -35.15 18.12 35.39
C ARG A 138 -34.39 18.63 34.17
N PRO A 139 -34.37 19.95 33.93
CA PRO A 139 -33.50 20.54 32.94
C PRO A 139 -32.04 20.12 33.18
N CYS A 140 -31.43 19.49 32.19
CA CYS A 140 -30.05 19.03 32.25
C CYS A 140 -29.12 20.07 31.60
N PRO A 141 -27.89 20.26 32.10
CA PRO A 141 -26.90 21.09 31.44
C PRO A 141 -26.58 20.54 30.04
N VAL A 142 -26.26 21.44 29.11
CA VAL A 142 -26.12 21.13 27.69
C VAL A 142 -24.68 21.37 27.22
N VAL A 143 -24.10 20.37 26.55
CA VAL A 143 -22.79 20.49 25.91
C VAL A 143 -22.94 20.43 24.41
N ALA A 144 -22.65 21.55 23.73
CA ALA A 144 -22.48 21.58 22.28
C ALA A 144 -21.06 21.12 21.91
N PHE A 145 -20.97 19.97 21.24
CA PHE A 145 -19.72 19.40 20.78
C PHE A 145 -19.59 19.57 19.27
N VAL A 146 -18.57 20.32 18.85
CA VAL A 146 -18.18 20.49 17.45
C VAL A 146 -17.00 19.57 17.17
N THR A 147 -17.17 18.63 16.25
CA THR A 147 -16.13 17.63 15.94
C THR A 147 -14.93 18.28 15.26
N GLY A 148 -13.72 17.88 15.63
CA GLY A 148 -12.51 18.27 14.91
C GLY A 148 -12.24 17.39 13.68
N GLY A 149 -11.07 17.60 13.07
CA GLY A 149 -10.59 16.82 11.91
C GLY A 149 -9.99 17.67 10.79
N ALA A 150 -9.30 18.75 11.16
CA ALA A 150 -8.63 19.66 10.24
C ALA A 150 -9.52 20.21 9.11
N TRP A 151 -10.84 20.34 9.34
CA TRP A 151 -11.84 20.82 8.38
C TRP A 151 -12.03 19.94 7.13
N ILE A 152 -11.33 18.81 7.05
CA ILE A 152 -11.32 17.91 5.88
C ILE A 152 -12.09 16.63 6.22
N ILE A 153 -11.83 16.11 7.42
CA ILE A 153 -12.51 14.93 7.96
C ILE A 153 -13.28 15.35 9.21
N GLY A 154 -14.26 14.53 9.59
CA GLY A 154 -15.12 14.84 10.71
C GLY A 154 -16.54 14.37 10.43
N TYR A 155 -17.17 13.85 11.47
CA TYR A 155 -18.55 13.40 11.42
C TYR A 155 -19.13 13.39 12.82
N LYS A 156 -20.39 13.82 12.96
CA LYS A 156 -21.11 13.88 14.25
C LYS A 156 -21.05 12.60 15.08
N ALA A 157 -20.99 11.42 14.45
CA ALA A 157 -20.89 10.15 15.19
C ALA A 157 -19.54 9.95 15.91
N TRP A 158 -18.49 10.70 15.57
CA TRP A 158 -17.22 10.66 16.31
C TRP A 158 -17.38 11.14 17.76
N GLY A 159 -18.39 11.99 18.00
CA GLY A 159 -18.79 12.41 19.34
C GLY A 159 -19.57 11.34 20.13
N ALA A 160 -19.90 10.17 19.56
CA ALA A 160 -20.79 9.21 20.20
C ALA A 160 -20.28 8.67 21.54
N LEU A 161 -18.98 8.43 21.65
CA LEU A 161 -18.39 7.99 22.91
C LEU A 161 -18.47 9.07 23.98
N LEU A 162 -18.15 10.32 23.62
CA LEU A 162 -18.23 11.47 24.52
C LEU A 162 -19.69 11.73 24.94
N GLY A 163 -20.60 11.77 23.97
CA GLY A 163 -22.03 11.95 24.17
C GLY A 163 -22.61 10.91 25.11
N ARG A 164 -22.27 9.63 24.89
CA ARG A 164 -22.68 8.54 25.79
C ARG A 164 -22.19 8.76 27.22
N ARG A 165 -20.90 9.07 27.42
CA ARG A 165 -20.30 9.21 28.75
C ARG A 165 -20.85 10.39 29.53
N LEU A 166 -21.16 11.48 28.85
CA LEU A 166 -21.77 12.67 29.46
C LEU A 166 -23.27 12.47 29.72
N ALA A 167 -23.99 11.82 28.80
CA ALA A 167 -25.40 11.45 29.01
C ALA A 167 -25.57 10.47 30.18
N GLU A 168 -24.63 9.55 30.39
CA GLU A 168 -24.58 8.68 31.58
C GLU A 168 -24.46 9.50 32.90
N ARG A 169 -23.96 10.74 32.84
CA ARG A 169 -23.80 11.65 33.98
C ARG A 169 -24.93 12.69 34.09
N GLY A 170 -25.98 12.59 33.28
CA GLY A 170 -27.09 13.54 33.31
C GLY A 170 -26.85 14.82 32.51
N ILE A 171 -25.88 14.83 31.59
CA ILE A 171 -25.57 15.98 30.73
C ILE A 171 -26.08 15.68 29.32
N LEU A 172 -26.84 16.60 28.74
CA LEU A 172 -27.31 16.48 27.37
C LEU A 172 -26.19 16.92 26.42
N VAL A 173 -25.85 16.10 25.43
CA VAL A 173 -24.79 16.44 24.47
C VAL A 173 -25.36 16.60 23.07
N ALA A 174 -25.05 17.73 22.44
CA ALA A 174 -25.38 18.01 21.04
C ALA A 174 -24.12 17.93 20.18
N CYS A 175 -23.99 16.88 19.36
CA CYS A 175 -22.90 16.75 18.41
C CYS A 175 -23.29 17.38 17.08
N ILE A 176 -22.68 18.52 16.76
CA ILE A 176 -22.98 19.32 15.56
C ILE A 176 -22.08 18.86 14.41
N ASP A 177 -22.68 18.52 13.28
CA ASP A 177 -21.99 18.29 12.01
C ASP A 177 -22.02 19.56 11.17
N TYR A 178 -21.02 19.77 10.32
CA TYR A 178 -20.88 20.94 9.45
C TYR A 178 -20.31 20.51 8.09
N ARG A 179 -20.28 21.43 7.10
CA ARG A 179 -19.68 21.14 5.78
C ARG A 179 -18.17 20.92 5.89
N ASN A 180 -17.61 19.92 5.19
CA ASN A 180 -16.16 19.71 5.15
C ASN A 180 -15.56 20.25 3.84
N PHE A 181 -14.24 20.42 3.81
CA PHE A 181 -13.51 20.67 2.57
C PHE A 181 -13.52 19.40 1.70
N PRO A 182 -13.70 19.49 0.36
CA PRO A 182 -13.81 20.69 -0.46
C PRO A 182 -15.24 21.22 -0.67
N GLN A 183 -16.24 20.70 0.04
CA GLN A 183 -17.64 21.10 -0.15
C GLN A 183 -17.98 22.49 0.44
N GLY A 184 -17.17 22.99 1.37
CA GLY A 184 -17.29 24.33 1.95
C GLY A 184 -15.92 24.96 2.23
N THR A 185 -15.91 26.28 2.38
CA THR A 185 -14.73 27.03 2.84
C THR A 185 -14.66 27.05 4.37
N ILE A 186 -13.54 27.53 4.93
CA ILE A 186 -13.42 27.71 6.39
C ILE A 186 -14.49 28.67 6.92
N SER A 187 -14.83 29.71 6.17
CA SER A 187 -15.90 30.66 6.54
C SER A 187 -17.26 29.96 6.61
N ASP A 188 -17.54 29.08 5.65
CA ASP A 188 -18.76 28.28 5.62
C ASP A 188 -18.86 27.36 6.84
N MET A 189 -17.77 26.68 7.20
CA MET A 189 -17.71 25.77 8.35
C MET A 189 -17.97 26.50 9.67
N VAL A 190 -17.36 27.67 9.83
CA VAL A 190 -17.56 28.50 11.03
C VAL A 190 -19.01 28.99 11.10
N SER A 191 -19.60 29.37 9.95
CA SER A 191 -21.01 29.76 9.88
C SER A 191 -21.94 28.60 10.24
N ASP A 192 -21.70 27.40 9.69
CA ASP A 192 -22.49 26.20 10.00
C ASP A 192 -22.39 25.84 11.48
N ALA A 193 -21.19 25.86 12.06
CA ALA A 193 -20.98 25.59 13.47
C ALA A 193 -21.72 26.61 14.36
N SER A 194 -21.66 27.90 13.99
CA SER A 194 -22.39 28.97 14.69
C SER A 194 -23.90 28.79 14.60
N GLN A 195 -24.43 28.46 13.42
CA GLN A 195 -25.84 28.14 13.23
C GLN A 195 -26.27 26.92 14.05
N GLY A 196 -25.45 25.87 14.08
CA GLY A 196 -25.70 24.68 14.89
C GLY A 196 -25.76 25.00 16.38
N ILE A 197 -24.85 25.84 16.89
CA ILE A 197 -24.86 26.29 18.29
C ILE A 197 -26.11 27.12 18.58
N SER A 198 -26.44 28.08 17.69
CA SER A 198 -27.64 28.91 17.82
C SER A 198 -28.92 28.06 17.85
N PHE A 199 -28.99 27.04 16.98
CA PHE A 199 -30.10 26.09 16.98
C PHE A 199 -30.21 25.34 18.31
N VAL A 200 -29.09 24.88 18.87
CA VAL A 200 -29.08 24.20 20.18
C VAL A 200 -29.60 25.14 21.26
N CYS A 201 -29.06 26.36 21.39
CA CYS A 201 -29.53 27.32 22.39
C CYS A 201 -31.04 27.60 22.30
N ASN A 202 -31.59 27.68 21.09
CA ASN A 202 -33.00 28.01 20.88
C ASN A 202 -33.96 26.83 21.04
N ASN A 203 -33.52 25.59 20.76
CA ASN A 203 -34.42 24.43 20.67
C ASN A 203 -34.21 23.38 21.77
N ILE A 204 -33.10 23.42 22.51
CA ILE A 204 -32.73 22.34 23.43
C ILE A 204 -33.71 22.15 24.60
N ALA A 205 -34.44 23.20 24.97
CA ALA A 205 -35.50 23.14 25.97
C ALA A 205 -36.56 22.08 25.63
N SER A 206 -36.90 21.91 24.35
CA SER A 206 -37.85 20.89 23.88
C SER A 206 -37.33 19.45 24.01
N TYR A 207 -36.02 19.29 24.19
CA TYR A 207 -35.35 17.99 24.36
C TYR A 207 -34.97 17.71 25.83
N GLY A 208 -35.33 18.60 26.76
CA GLY A 208 -35.05 18.47 28.21
C GLY A 208 -33.76 19.12 28.68
N GLY A 209 -33.08 19.90 27.83
CA GLY A 209 -31.90 20.68 28.21
C GLY A 209 -32.26 22.04 28.81
N ASP A 210 -31.41 22.56 29.69
CA ASP A 210 -31.45 23.95 30.15
C ASP A 210 -30.68 24.83 29.14
N PRO A 211 -31.31 25.78 28.43
CA PRO A 211 -30.60 26.65 27.49
C PRO A 211 -29.66 27.65 28.16
N ASN A 212 -29.75 27.82 29.49
CA ASN A 212 -28.90 28.74 30.26
C ASN A 212 -27.69 28.06 30.92
N GLN A 213 -27.49 26.75 30.71
CA GLN A 213 -26.38 25.95 31.30
C GLN A 213 -25.82 24.94 30.30
#